data_AF-A0A7J4KLG3-F1
#
_entry.id   AF-A0A7J4KLG3-F1
#
_cell.length_a   1.000
_cell.length_b   1.000
_cell.length_c   1.000
_cell.angle_alpha   90.00
_cell.angle_beta   90.00
_cell.angle_gamma   90.00
#
_symmetry.space_group_name_H-M   'P 1'
#
loop_
_entity.id
_entity.type
_entity.pdbx_description
1 polymer ?
#
loop_
_entity_poly.entity_id
_entity_poly.type
_entity_poly.pdbx_seq_one_letter_code
_entity_poly.pdbx_strand_id
1 'polypeptide(L)'
;NERHYGALQGLNKAETMKKYGEAQVHLWRRSYDVNPPRGESLKDTCERTIPYYKKNIEPELQANKNVLIVAHGNSLRSITKYVETISDEEIPKVEIPTGVPIVYTFDSQMKVRQKMLL
;
A
#
# COMPACT_ATOMS: atom_id res chain seq x y z
N ASN A 1 -2.73 9.37 1.48
CA ASN A 1 -1.46 9.92 0.98
C ASN A 1 -0.49 8.82 0.60
N GLU A 2 0.19 8.98 -0.53
CA GLU A 2 1.28 8.08 -0.97
C GLU A 2 2.40 7.97 0.10
N ARG A 3 3.21 6.90 0.04
CA ARG A 3 4.43 6.73 0.83
C ARG A 3 5.38 7.91 0.62
N HIS A 4 5.82 8.54 1.69
CA HIS A 4 6.77 9.64 1.65
C HIS A 4 8.17 9.15 1.27
N TYR A 5 8.65 9.50 0.07
CA TYR A 5 10.00 9.10 -0.37
C TYR A 5 11.14 9.91 0.24
N GLY A 6 10.84 10.82 1.17
CA GLY A 6 11.87 11.55 1.92
C GLY A 6 12.77 12.38 1.03
N ALA A 7 14.07 12.32 1.31
CA ALA A 7 15.10 13.00 0.55
C ALA A 7 15.22 12.54 -0.93
N LEU A 8 14.49 11.49 -1.34
CA LEU A 8 14.45 11.02 -2.72
C LEU A 8 13.35 11.67 -3.56
N GLN A 9 12.46 12.47 -2.96
CA GLN A 9 11.41 13.15 -3.70
C GLN A 9 12.00 14.12 -4.73
N GLY A 10 11.48 14.07 -5.96
CA GLY A 10 11.95 14.90 -7.07
C GLY A 10 13.25 14.45 -7.73
N LEU A 11 13.98 13.48 -7.16
CA LEU A 11 15.24 12.99 -7.74
C LEU A 11 15.00 12.04 -8.91
N ASN A 12 15.87 12.11 -9.91
CA ASN A 12 15.90 11.14 -11.00
C ASN A 12 16.37 9.77 -10.48
N LYS A 13 15.66 8.71 -10.87
CA LYS A 13 15.95 7.34 -10.42
C LYS A 13 17.33 6.86 -10.85
N ALA A 14 17.73 7.10 -12.09
CA ALA A 14 19.00 6.64 -12.63
C ALA A 14 20.18 7.32 -11.93
N GLU A 15 20.07 8.62 -11.65
CA GLU A 15 21.08 9.38 -10.90
C GLU A 15 21.16 8.91 -9.44
N THR A 16 20.00 8.66 -8.82
CA THR A 16 19.93 8.13 -7.46
C THR A 16 20.61 6.76 -7.36
N MET A 17 20.40 5.89 -8.35
CA MET A 17 21.06 4.57 -8.42
C MET A 17 22.58 4.70 -8.61
N LYS A 18 23.05 5.63 -9.45
CA LYS A 18 24.49 5.90 -9.59
C LYS A 18 25.11 6.38 -8.27
N LYS A 19 24.38 7.19 -7.50
CA LYS A 19 24.87 7.77 -6.25
C LYS A 19 24.86 6.80 -5.06
N TYR A 20 23.78 6.05 -4.90
CA TYR A 20 23.55 5.21 -3.71
C TYR A 20 23.66 3.71 -3.97
N GLY A 21 23.83 3.30 -5.24
CA GLY A 21 23.84 1.91 -5.65
C GLY A 21 22.43 1.39 -5.97
N GLU A 22 22.35 0.53 -6.99
CA GLU A 22 21.08 -0.05 -7.44
C GLU A 22 20.41 -0.90 -6.36
N ALA A 23 21.17 -1.74 -5.66
CA ALA A 23 20.67 -2.60 -4.59
C ALA A 23 20.02 -1.77 -3.45
N GLN A 24 20.64 -0.67 -3.05
CA GLN A 24 20.11 0.20 -2.01
C GLN A 24 18.82 0.90 -2.44
N VAL A 25 18.79 1.42 -3.67
CA VAL A 25 17.58 2.04 -4.23
C VAL A 25 16.47 1.00 -4.40
N HIS A 26 16.80 -0.24 -4.76
CA HIS A 26 15.86 -1.34 -4.83
C HIS A 26 15.24 -1.62 -3.46
N LEU A 27 16.06 -1.72 -2.40
CA LEU A 27 15.59 -1.89 -1.03
C LEU A 27 14.62 -0.78 -0.61
N TRP A 28 14.98 0.50 -0.79
CA TRP A 28 14.07 1.62 -0.45
C TRP A 28 12.76 1.59 -1.22
N ARG A 29 12.75 1.04 -2.44
CA ARG A 29 11.56 1.03 -3.30
C ARG A 29 10.67 -0.17 -3.04
N ARG A 30 11.23 -1.33 -2.70
CA ARG A 30 10.52 -2.61 -2.67
C ARG A 30 10.45 -3.24 -1.28
N SER A 31 11.37 -2.96 -0.37
CA SER A 31 11.31 -3.49 0.99
C SER A 31 10.02 -3.06 1.70
N TYR A 32 9.55 -3.92 2.60
CA TYR A 32 8.45 -3.62 3.48
C TYR A 32 8.83 -2.59 4.55
N ASP A 33 9.98 -2.75 5.20
CA ASP A 33 10.35 -2.04 6.42
C ASP A 33 11.60 -1.13 6.28
N VAL A 34 12.28 -1.16 5.13
CA VAL A 34 13.43 -0.28 4.88
C VAL A 34 12.95 1.02 4.24
N ASN A 35 13.06 2.12 4.96
CA ASN A 35 12.68 3.44 4.49
C ASN A 35 13.85 4.18 3.78
N PRO A 36 13.55 5.06 2.81
CA PRO A 36 14.53 6.00 2.31
C PRO A 36 14.87 7.07 3.36
N PRO A 37 15.99 7.79 3.21
CA PRO A 37 16.39 8.82 4.17
C PRO A 37 15.30 9.88 4.34
N ARG A 38 14.88 10.12 5.59
CA ARG A 38 13.79 11.05 5.96
C ARG A 38 12.44 10.72 5.30
N GLY A 39 12.21 9.45 4.96
CA GLY A 39 10.97 8.97 4.35
C GLY A 39 10.30 7.86 5.14
N GLU A 40 9.21 7.38 4.57
CA GLU A 40 8.40 6.26 5.05
C GLU A 40 8.77 4.98 4.29
N SER A 41 8.75 3.86 5.01
CA SER A 41 8.67 2.50 4.46
C SER A 41 7.21 2.14 4.14
N LEU A 42 6.97 0.94 3.61
CA LEU A 42 5.59 0.44 3.47
C LEU A 42 4.99 0.12 4.84
N LYS A 43 5.80 -0.34 5.80
CA LYS A 43 5.40 -0.53 7.20
C LYS A 43 4.87 0.75 7.82
N ASP A 44 5.62 1.86 7.72
CA ASP A 44 5.18 3.17 8.25
C ASP A 44 3.89 3.62 7.57
N THR A 45 3.75 3.36 6.27
CA THR A 45 2.51 3.62 5.54
C THR A 45 1.36 2.83 6.18
N CYS A 46 1.54 1.53 6.41
CA CYS A 46 0.55 0.67 7.07
C CYS A 46 0.12 1.16 8.45
N GLU A 47 1.08 1.63 9.25
CA GLU A 47 0.81 2.16 10.60
C GLU A 47 -0.15 3.36 10.60
N ARG A 48 -0.22 4.14 9.51
CA ARG A 48 -1.21 5.21 9.37
C ARG A 48 -2.45 4.86 8.54
N THR A 49 -2.34 4.03 7.49
CA THR A 49 -3.50 3.72 6.63
C THR A 49 -4.43 2.69 7.24
N ILE A 50 -3.91 1.67 7.93
CA ILE A 50 -4.76 0.61 8.50
C ILE A 50 -5.66 1.15 9.62
N PRO A 51 -5.19 1.98 10.58
CA PRO A 51 -6.08 2.57 11.58
C PRO A 51 -7.17 3.45 10.96
N TYR A 52 -6.86 4.20 9.90
CA TYR A 52 -7.87 4.99 9.20
C TYR A 52 -8.93 4.10 8.54
N TYR A 53 -8.52 3.02 7.87
CA TYR A 53 -9.42 2.02 7.28
C TYR A 53 -10.35 1.42 8.34
N LYS A 54 -9.79 0.89 9.42
CA LYS A 54 -10.55 0.27 10.52
C LYS A 54 -11.55 1.24 11.18
N LYS A 55 -11.16 2.50 11.34
CA LYS A 55 -11.98 3.50 12.03
C LYS A 55 -13.10 4.07 11.15
N ASN A 56 -12.87 4.27 9.85
CA ASN A 56 -13.76 5.06 9.00
C ASN A 56 -14.35 4.30 7.81
N ILE A 57 -13.74 3.19 7.39
CA ILE A 57 -14.15 2.44 6.19
C ILE A 57 -14.80 1.12 6.57
N GLU A 58 -14.17 0.35 7.46
CA GLU A 58 -14.68 -0.93 7.92
C GLU A 58 -16.10 -0.84 8.52
N PRO A 59 -16.46 0.18 9.34
CA PRO A 59 -17.81 0.31 9.87
C PRO A 59 -18.86 0.61 8.78
N GLU A 60 -18.48 1.34 7.74
CA GLU A 60 -19.38 1.64 6.60
C GLU A 60 -19.66 0.37 5.79
N LEU A 61 -18.64 -0.47 5.60
CA LEU A 61 -18.79 -1.79 4.97
C LEU A 61 -19.68 -2.72 5.83
N GLN A 62 -19.47 -2.74 7.15
CA GLN A 62 -20.33 -3.49 8.09
C GLN A 62 -21.78 -3.00 8.10
N ALA A 63 -22.01 -1.72 7.78
CA ALA A 63 -23.34 -1.13 7.58
C ALA A 63 -23.94 -1.44 6.19
N ASN A 64 -23.38 -2.41 5.45
CA ASN A 64 -23.79 -2.81 4.10
C ASN A 64 -23.75 -1.68 3.05
N LYS A 65 -22.85 -0.70 3.21
CA LYS A 65 -22.66 0.35 2.21
C LYS A 65 -21.59 -0.03 1.20
N ASN A 66 -21.76 0.46 -0.02
CA ASN A 66 -20.72 0.39 -1.05
C ASN A 66 -19.73 1.56 -0.84
N VAL A 67 -18.44 1.24 -0.67
CA VAL A 67 -17.39 2.24 -0.44
C VAL A 67 -16.41 2.25 -1.61
N LEU A 68 -16.16 3.43 -2.17
CA LEU A 68 -15.11 3.66 -3.16
C LEU A 68 -13.89 4.30 -2.48
N ILE A 69 -12.71 3.69 -2.64
CA ILE A 69 -11.45 4.23 -2.16
C ILE A 69 -10.60 4.65 -3.36
N VAL A 70 -10.38 5.95 -3.52
CA VAL A 70 -9.47 6.52 -4.53
C VAL A 70 -8.21 7.02 -3.82
N ALA A 71 -7.07 6.39 -4.09
CA ALA A 71 -5.82 6.68 -3.41
C ALA A 71 -4.59 6.37 -4.29
N HIS A 72 -3.44 6.16 -3.65
CA HIS A 72 -2.17 5.90 -4.32
C HIS A 72 -1.67 4.48 -4.08
N GLY A 73 -0.64 4.07 -4.84
CA GLY A 73 -0.13 2.70 -4.86
C GLY A 73 0.20 2.12 -3.48
N ASN A 74 1.01 2.80 -2.65
CA ASN A 74 1.37 2.23 -1.34
C ASN A 74 0.25 2.32 -0.30
N SER A 75 -0.65 3.30 -0.40
CA SER A 75 -1.85 3.33 0.45
C SER A 75 -2.80 2.18 0.12
N LEU A 76 -3.06 1.96 -1.17
CA LEU A 76 -3.90 0.85 -1.63
C LEU A 76 -3.25 -0.49 -1.31
N ARG A 77 -1.94 -0.65 -1.56
CA ARG A 77 -1.19 -1.86 -1.19
C ARG A 77 -1.25 -2.13 0.31
N SER A 78 -1.15 -1.10 1.15
CA SER A 78 -1.31 -1.24 2.60
C SER A 78 -2.70 -1.75 2.99
N ILE A 79 -3.76 -1.19 2.39
CA ILE A 79 -5.13 -1.65 2.63
C ILE A 79 -5.30 -3.09 2.13
N THR A 80 -4.83 -3.40 0.91
CA THR A 80 -4.80 -4.75 0.34
C THR A 80 -4.09 -5.74 1.25
N LYS A 81 -2.93 -5.38 1.82
CA LYS A 81 -2.21 -6.21 2.79
C LYS A 81 -3.11 -6.61 3.96
N TYR A 82 -3.84 -5.64 4.51
CA TYR A 82 -4.71 -5.87 5.65
C TYR A 82 -5.92 -6.75 5.29
N VAL A 83 -6.65 -6.40 4.22
CA VAL A 83 -7.90 -7.10 3.87
C VAL A 83 -7.66 -8.52 3.32
N GLU A 84 -6.54 -8.75 2.64
CA GLU A 84 -6.15 -10.08 2.13
C GLU A 84 -5.25 -10.85 3.12
N THR A 85 -4.94 -10.29 4.30
CA THR A 85 -4.06 -10.90 5.31
C THR A 85 -2.69 -11.30 4.73
N ILE A 86 -2.10 -10.43 3.92
CA ILE A 86 -0.81 -10.67 3.24
C ILE A 86 0.34 -10.43 4.23
N SER A 87 1.31 -11.34 4.22
CA SER A 87 2.49 -11.26 5.08
C SER A 87 3.44 -10.13 4.66
N ASP A 88 4.39 -9.81 5.53
CA ASP A 88 5.39 -8.76 5.30
C ASP A 88 6.37 -9.16 4.18
N GLU A 89 6.57 -10.47 3.98
CA GLU A 89 7.43 -11.06 2.94
C GLU A 89 6.76 -11.06 1.56
N GLU A 90 5.44 -11.24 1.50
CA GLU A 90 4.70 -11.32 0.23
C GLU A 90 4.23 -9.95 -0.27
N ILE A 91 3.96 -8.99 0.64
CA ILE A 91 3.43 -7.68 0.24
C ILE A 91 4.30 -6.88 -0.75
N PRO A 92 5.66 -6.97 -0.74
CA PRO A 92 6.50 -6.35 -1.76
C PRO A 92 6.21 -6.78 -3.20
N LYS A 93 5.68 -7.99 -3.38
CA LYS A 93 5.37 -8.60 -4.68
C LYS A 93 4.00 -8.21 -5.21
N VAL A 94 3.15 -7.62 -4.37
CA VAL A 94 1.80 -7.21 -4.75
C VAL A 94 1.87 -5.95 -5.62
N GLU A 95 1.35 -6.07 -6.83
CA GLU A 95 1.19 -4.96 -7.75
C GLU A 95 -0.26 -4.50 -7.79
N ILE A 96 -0.44 -3.18 -7.69
CA ILE A 96 -1.75 -2.52 -7.80
C ILE A 96 -1.77 -1.83 -9.17
N PRO A 97 -2.54 -2.35 -10.16
CA PRO A 97 -2.59 -1.74 -11.48
C PRO A 97 -3.15 -0.32 -11.41
N THR A 98 -2.56 0.60 -12.18
CA THR A 98 -3.01 1.99 -12.23
C THR A 98 -4.25 2.11 -13.10
N GLY A 99 -5.30 2.76 -12.59
CA GLY A 99 -6.53 3.03 -13.35
C GLY A 99 -7.46 1.82 -13.54
N VAL A 100 -7.14 0.68 -12.92
CA VAL A 100 -7.96 -0.54 -12.97
C VAL A 100 -8.70 -0.69 -11.63
N PRO A 101 -10.04 -0.68 -11.61
CA PRO A 101 -10.79 -0.89 -10.37
C PRO A 101 -10.56 -2.30 -9.81
N ILE A 102 -10.28 -2.37 -8.50
CA ILE A 102 -10.23 -3.63 -7.75
C ILE A 102 -11.48 -3.68 -6.87
N VAL A 103 -12.34 -4.66 -7.11
CA VAL A 103 -13.59 -4.85 -6.38
C VAL A 103 -13.42 -6.00 -5.40
N TYR A 104 -13.72 -5.73 -4.13
CA TYR A 104 -13.75 -6.71 -3.05
C TYR A 104 -15.18 -6.89 -2.56
N THR A 105 -15.57 -8.14 -2.34
CA THR A 105 -16.76 -8.46 -1.53
C THR A 105 -16.31 -9.12 -0.24
N PHE A 106 -17.02 -8.82 0.85
CA PHE A 106 -16.69 -9.29 2.19
C PHE A 106 -17.83 -10.15 2.75
N ASP A 107 -17.49 -11.06 3.65
CA ASP A 107 -18.46 -11.75 4.49
C ASP A 107 -18.83 -10.93 5.74
N SER A 108 -19.74 -11.46 6.56
CA SER A 108 -20.16 -10.82 7.80
C SER A 108 -19.06 -10.70 8.87
N GLN A 109 -17.91 -11.36 8.68
CA GLN A 109 -16.74 -11.29 9.56
C GLN A 109 -15.63 -10.40 8.95
N MET A 110 -15.94 -9.61 7.92
CA MET A 110 -14.99 -8.77 7.18
C MET A 110 -13.86 -9.55 6.50
N LYS A 111 -14.06 -10.83 6.19
CA LYS A 111 -13.14 -11.61 5.35
C LYS A 111 -13.50 -11.47 3.88
N VAL A 112 -12.49 -11.33 3.03
CA VAL A 112 -12.68 -11.25 1.57
C VAL A 112 -13.30 -12.56 1.07
N ARG A 113 -14.47 -12.46 0.44
CA ARG A 113 -15.12 -13.57 -0.28
C ARG A 113 -14.70 -13.62 -1.74
N GLN A 114 -14.64 -12.46 -2.38
CA GLN A 114 -14.31 -12.33 -3.79
C GLN A 114 -13.42 -11.11 -4.02
N LYS A 115 -12.49 -11.25 -4.95
CA LYS A 115 -11.69 -10.19 -5.53
C LYS A 115 -11.82 -10.27 -7.04
N MET A 116 -12.09 -9.14 -7.69
CA MET A 116 -12.11 -9.05 -9.15
C MET A 116 -11.47 -7.74 -9.61
N LEU A 117 -10.83 -7.79 -10.78
CA LEU A 117 -10.37 -6.60 -11.50
C LEU A 117 -11.40 -6.30 -12.59
N LEU A 118 -11.77 -5.03 -12.74
CA LEU A 118 -12.67 -4.56 -13.80
C LEU A 118 -11.90 -3.99 -14.99
#